data_AF-G2E627-F1
#
_entry.id   AF-G2E627-F1
#
_cell.length_a   1.000
_cell.length_b   1.000
_cell.length_c   1.000
_cell.angle_alpha   90.00
_cell.angle_beta   90.00
_cell.angle_gamma   90.00
#
_symmetry.space_group_name_H-M   'P 1'
#
loop_
_entity.id
_entity.type
_entity.pdbx_description
1 polymer ?
#
loop_
_entity_poly.entity_id
_entity_poly.type
_entity_poly.pdbx_seq_one_letter_code
_entity_poly.pdbx_strand_id
1 'polypeptide(L)'
;TRLLDKLVAADADRRSRGGEPLVVLTHSMGGQLVYDAVTHFLPRTPALSGMRVDFWCATASQVGFFEEAKLFLASDKTIRAPARVSFPAAHLGVWWNVWDHNDVISFTAQGIIDGVHDEPYDTGLQGERVLTLDLT
;
A
#
# COMPACT_ATOMS: atom_id res chain seq x y z
N THR A 1 0.52 20.45 -2.44
CA THR A 1 0.66 19.90 -3.82
C THR A 1 -0.04 18.56 -3.88
N ARG A 2 -0.73 18.22 -4.98
CA ARG A 2 -1.52 16.98 -5.11
C ARG A 2 -0.60 15.79 -5.45
N LEU A 3 -0.96 14.58 -5.01
CA LEU A 3 -0.16 13.36 -5.19
C LEU A 3 0.16 13.09 -6.68
N LEU A 4 -0.83 13.16 -7.56
CA LEU A 4 -0.65 12.89 -8.99
C LEU A 4 0.38 13.82 -9.63
N ASP A 5 0.37 15.12 -9.30
CA ASP A 5 1.35 16.09 -9.81
C ASP A 5 2.79 15.70 -9.41
N LYS A 6 2.96 15.15 -8.19
CA LYS A 6 4.26 14.68 -7.72
C LYS A 6 4.71 13.40 -8.42
N LEU A 7 3.78 12.47 -8.69
CA LEU A 7 4.11 11.27 -9.46
C LEU A 7 4.48 11.63 -10.90
N VAL A 8 3.78 12.58 -11.53
CA VAL A 8 4.12 13.09 -12.88
C VAL A 8 5.51 13.72 -12.90
N ALA A 9 5.83 14.56 -11.91
CA ALA A 9 7.15 15.17 -11.82
C ALA A 9 8.24 14.10 -11.63
N ALA A 10 8.04 13.13 -10.73
CA ALA A 10 9.00 12.05 -10.49
C ALA A 10 9.17 11.14 -11.72
N ASP A 11 8.10 10.87 -12.46
CA ASP A 11 8.10 10.09 -13.70
C ASP A 11 8.78 10.85 -14.87
N ALA A 12 8.73 12.18 -14.88
CA ALA A 12 9.52 12.99 -15.81
C ALA A 12 11.01 12.95 -15.45
N ASP A 13 11.34 13.15 -14.17
CA ASP A 13 12.71 13.12 -13.65
C ASP A 13 13.37 11.76 -13.93
N ARG A 14 12.69 10.65 -13.60
CA ARG A 14 13.25 9.31 -13.85
C ARG A 14 13.57 9.08 -15.33
N ARG A 15 12.72 9.56 -16.25
CA ARG A 15 12.96 9.41 -17.71
C ARG A 15 14.20 10.20 -18.14
N SER A 16 14.37 11.41 -17.61
CA SER A 16 15.56 12.23 -17.90
C SER A 16 16.86 11.61 -17.36
N ARG A 17 16.76 10.77 -16.31
CA ARG A 17 17.88 10.12 -15.62
C ARG A 17 18.13 8.68 -16.09
N GLY A 18 17.59 8.27 -17.23
CA GLY A 18 17.83 6.94 -17.81
C GLY A 18 16.91 5.83 -17.29
N GLY A 19 15.77 6.19 -16.67
CA GLY A 19 14.72 5.24 -16.31
C GLY A 19 14.93 4.52 -14.98
N GLU A 20 15.49 5.21 -13.97
CA GLU A 20 15.58 4.65 -12.62
C GLU A 20 14.18 4.27 -12.05
N PRO A 21 14.10 3.30 -11.11
CA PRO A 21 12.83 2.88 -10.53
C PRO A 21 12.11 4.01 -9.79
N LEU A 22 10.80 4.18 -10.04
CA LEU A 22 9.97 5.08 -9.25
C LEU A 22 9.53 4.39 -7.96
N VAL A 23 10.11 4.82 -6.85
CA VAL A 23 9.81 4.31 -5.50
C VAL A 23 8.88 5.27 -4.77
N VAL A 24 7.81 4.73 -4.18
CA VAL A 24 6.86 5.48 -3.37
C VAL A 24 6.83 4.92 -1.96
N LEU A 25 6.97 5.81 -0.97
CA LEU A 25 6.83 5.49 0.45
C LEU A 25 5.62 6.25 0.98
N THR A 26 4.71 5.55 1.63
CA THR A 26 3.53 6.15 2.26
C THR A 26 3.44 5.75 3.71
N HIS A 27 2.92 6.66 4.52
CA HIS A 27 2.58 6.40 5.91
C HIS A 27 1.08 6.67 6.14
N SER A 28 0.41 5.83 6.92
CA SER A 28 -0.99 6.03 7.32
C SER A 28 -1.89 6.26 6.09
N MET A 29 -2.69 7.33 6.11
CA MET A 29 -3.65 7.66 5.06
C MET A 29 -3.03 7.92 3.68
N GLY A 30 -1.71 8.09 3.59
CA GLY A 30 -1.02 8.19 2.32
C GLY A 30 -1.18 6.94 1.45
N GLY A 31 -1.38 5.78 2.08
CA GLY A 31 -1.56 4.52 1.37
C GLY A 31 -2.84 4.49 0.54
N GLN A 32 -3.95 5.04 1.07
CA GLN A 32 -5.22 5.13 0.34
C GLN A 32 -5.07 5.98 -0.92
N LEU A 33 -4.35 7.10 -0.81
CA LEU A 33 -4.15 8.01 -1.93
C LEU A 33 -3.36 7.33 -3.06
N VAL A 34 -2.32 6.56 -2.72
CA VAL A 34 -1.53 5.82 -3.72
C VAL A 34 -2.35 4.68 -4.31
N TYR A 35 -3.13 3.96 -3.50
CA TYR A 35 -3.99 2.89 -4.00
C TYR A 35 -5.02 3.41 -5.01
N ASP A 36 -5.77 4.48 -4.71
CA ASP A 36 -6.68 5.12 -5.67
C ASP A 36 -5.93 5.68 -6.89
N ALA A 37 -4.69 6.19 -6.72
CA ALA A 37 -3.89 6.62 -7.86
C ALA A 37 -3.64 5.45 -8.83
N VAL A 38 -3.11 4.32 -8.36
CA VAL A 38 -2.72 3.20 -9.23
C VAL A 38 -3.90 2.35 -9.72
N THR A 39 -5.03 2.33 -9.01
CA THR A 39 -6.23 1.54 -9.37
C THR A 39 -7.32 2.35 -10.08
N HIS A 40 -7.48 3.63 -9.75
CA HIS A 40 -8.56 4.46 -10.27
C HIS A 40 -8.06 5.50 -11.27
N PHE A 41 -7.17 6.40 -10.84
CA PHE A 41 -6.84 7.60 -11.60
C PHE A 41 -5.88 7.35 -12.77
N LEU A 42 -4.79 6.60 -12.56
CA LEU A 42 -3.81 6.34 -13.63
C LEU A 42 -4.40 5.52 -14.78
N PRO A 43 -5.16 4.41 -14.55
CA PRO A 43 -5.81 3.69 -15.63
C PRO A 43 -6.79 4.53 -16.46
N ARG A 44 -7.35 5.59 -15.86
CA ARG A 44 -8.38 6.45 -16.46
C ARG A 44 -7.83 7.77 -17.00
N THR A 45 -6.51 7.98 -16.94
CA THR A 45 -5.86 9.18 -17.46
C THR A 45 -4.97 8.79 -18.64
N PRO A 46 -5.43 8.92 -19.90
CA PRO A 46 -4.69 8.43 -21.07
C PRO A 46 -3.25 8.96 -21.18
N ALA A 47 -3.03 10.23 -20.81
CA ALA A 47 -1.71 10.85 -20.81
C ALA A 47 -0.73 10.22 -19.81
N LEU A 48 -1.22 9.47 -18.82
CA LEU A 48 -0.44 8.80 -17.77
C LEU A 48 -0.43 7.28 -17.91
N SER A 49 -0.94 6.73 -19.02
CA SER A 49 -1.04 5.29 -19.26
C SER A 49 0.30 4.53 -19.18
N GLY A 50 1.41 5.20 -19.50
CA GLY A 50 2.77 4.63 -19.39
C GLY A 50 3.45 4.87 -18.04
N MET A 51 2.79 5.52 -17.07
CA MET A 51 3.36 5.78 -15.75
C MET A 51 3.18 4.56 -14.85
N ARG A 52 4.23 4.21 -14.10
CA ARG A 52 4.22 3.05 -13.20
C ARG A 52 5.02 3.37 -11.94
N VAL A 53 4.48 2.97 -10.79
CA VAL A 53 5.22 2.91 -9.53
C VAL A 53 5.90 1.54 -9.49
N ASP A 54 7.23 1.52 -9.52
CA ASP A 54 7.98 0.26 -9.58
C ASP A 54 8.02 -0.44 -8.23
N PHE A 55 8.05 0.33 -7.14
CA PHE A 55 8.01 -0.17 -5.78
C PHE A 55 7.21 0.76 -4.88
N TRP A 56 6.27 0.20 -4.11
CA TRP A 56 5.51 0.93 -3.11
C TRP A 56 5.68 0.27 -1.74
N CYS A 57 6.20 1.04 -0.77
CA CYS A 57 6.13 0.70 0.65
C CYS A 57 4.93 1.40 1.28
N ALA A 58 3.95 0.63 1.71
CA ALA A 58 2.83 1.11 2.52
C ALA A 58 3.11 0.83 3.99
N THR A 59 3.38 1.86 4.78
CA THR A 59 3.71 1.71 6.20
C THR A 59 2.54 2.20 7.06
N ALA A 60 2.17 1.41 8.08
CA ALA A 60 1.11 1.77 9.03
C ALA A 60 -0.22 2.14 8.32
N SER A 61 -0.54 1.41 7.24
CA SER A 61 -1.60 1.82 6.30
C SER A 61 -2.93 1.12 6.57
N GLN A 62 -4.02 1.78 6.19
CA GLN A 62 -5.38 1.22 6.30
C GLN A 62 -5.84 0.53 5.00
N VAL A 63 -4.93 0.23 4.05
CA VAL A 63 -5.34 -0.10 2.67
C VAL A 63 -6.12 -1.42 2.61
N GLY A 64 -5.65 -2.45 3.32
CA GLY A 64 -6.36 -3.72 3.41
C GLY A 64 -7.79 -3.55 3.95
N PHE A 65 -7.95 -2.81 5.06
CA PHE A 65 -9.26 -2.52 5.63
C PHE A 65 -10.18 -1.77 4.65
N PHE A 66 -9.67 -0.74 3.97
CA PHE A 66 -10.47 0.05 3.02
C PHE A 66 -10.92 -0.78 1.81
N GLU A 67 -10.07 -1.67 1.29
CA GLU A 67 -10.46 -2.56 0.19
C GLU A 67 -11.44 -3.63 0.66
N GLU A 68 -11.30 -4.20 1.86
CA GLU A 68 -12.27 -5.17 2.39
C GLU A 68 -13.65 -4.52 2.59
N ALA A 69 -13.67 -3.29 3.10
CA ALA A 69 -14.87 -2.46 3.27
C ALA A 69 -15.41 -1.85 1.96
N LYS A 70 -14.68 -2.00 0.84
CA LYS A 70 -15.03 -1.50 -0.50
C LYS A 70 -15.22 0.02 -0.55
N LEU A 71 -14.28 0.73 0.07
CA LEU A 71 -14.28 2.19 0.19
C LEU A 71 -13.52 2.90 -0.94
N PHE A 72 -12.73 2.19 -1.74
CA PHE A 72 -11.99 2.78 -2.84
C PHE A 72 -12.85 3.00 -4.08
N LEU A 73 -12.43 3.96 -4.91
CA LEU A 73 -13.16 4.30 -6.14
C LEU A 73 -13.15 3.16 -7.16
N ALA A 74 -12.15 2.27 -7.09
CA ALA A 74 -12.00 1.12 -7.97
C ALA A 74 -12.48 -0.20 -7.34
N SER A 75 -12.94 -0.21 -6.07
CA SER A 75 -13.32 -1.45 -5.39
C SER A 75 -14.53 -2.11 -6.08
N ASP A 76 -14.41 -3.40 -6.39
CA ASP A 76 -15.52 -4.23 -6.85
C ASP A 76 -16.31 -4.76 -5.65
N LYS A 77 -17.55 -4.30 -5.48
CA LYS A 77 -18.42 -4.66 -4.36
C LYS A 77 -18.86 -6.13 -4.34
N THR A 78 -18.64 -6.86 -5.43
CA THR A 78 -19.00 -8.27 -5.57
C THR A 78 -17.90 -9.22 -5.09
N ILE A 79 -16.64 -8.78 -5.06
CA ILE A 79 -15.51 -9.57 -4.55
C ILE A 79 -15.53 -9.53 -3.03
N ARG A 80 -15.57 -10.71 -2.40
CA ARG A 80 -15.57 -10.91 -0.95
C ARG A 80 -14.67 -12.09 -0.60
N ALA A 81 -14.14 -12.10 0.62
CA ALA A 81 -13.43 -13.27 1.14
C ALA A 81 -14.25 -14.57 0.92
N PRO A 82 -13.62 -15.67 0.47
CA PRO A 82 -12.17 -15.87 0.33
C PRO A 82 -11.58 -15.40 -1.02
N ALA A 83 -12.38 -14.83 -1.93
CA ALA A 83 -11.87 -14.29 -3.19
C ALA A 83 -11.08 -13.00 -2.95
N ARG A 84 -10.09 -12.76 -3.81
CA ARG A 84 -9.14 -11.64 -3.70
C ARG A 84 -9.28 -10.69 -4.87
N VAL A 85 -8.92 -9.44 -4.64
CA VAL A 85 -8.84 -8.42 -5.68
C VAL A 85 -7.54 -8.57 -6.44
N SER A 86 -7.60 -8.49 -7.76
CA SER A 86 -6.43 -8.58 -8.62
C SER A 86 -5.43 -7.45 -8.32
N PHE A 87 -4.14 -7.79 -8.34
CA PHE A 87 -3.06 -6.80 -8.23
C PHE A 87 -3.12 -5.77 -9.36
N PRO A 88 -2.94 -4.45 -9.10
CA PRO A 88 -2.97 -3.40 -10.13
C PRO A 88 -1.67 -3.34 -10.96
N ALA A 89 -1.32 -4.45 -11.60
CA ALA A 89 -0.04 -4.68 -12.29
C ALA A 89 0.27 -3.68 -13.42
N ALA A 90 -0.75 -3.02 -13.98
CA ALA A 90 -0.59 -2.02 -15.03
C ALA A 90 0.21 -0.79 -14.55
N HIS A 91 0.05 -0.40 -13.28
CA HIS A 91 0.66 0.83 -12.73
C HIS A 91 1.45 0.59 -11.44
N LEU A 92 1.53 -0.64 -10.96
CA LEU A 92 2.27 -1.01 -9.76
C LEU A 92 3.13 -2.25 -10.00
N GLY A 93 4.37 -2.22 -9.51
CA GLY A 93 5.30 -3.35 -9.61
C GLY A 93 5.36 -4.21 -8.37
N VAL A 94 5.88 -3.67 -7.28
CA VAL A 94 5.98 -4.37 -5.99
C VAL A 94 5.21 -3.58 -4.95
N TRP A 95 4.48 -4.29 -4.11
CA TRP A 95 3.83 -3.72 -2.94
C TRP A 95 4.31 -4.42 -1.68
N TRP A 96 5.08 -3.69 -0.88
CA TRP A 96 5.51 -4.07 0.45
C TRP A 96 4.66 -3.34 1.49
N ASN A 97 3.84 -4.05 2.24
CA ASN A 97 2.95 -3.48 3.25
C ASN A 97 3.50 -3.80 4.65
N VAL A 98 4.05 -2.79 5.29
CA VAL A 98 4.65 -2.88 6.62
C VAL A 98 3.60 -2.51 7.67
N TRP A 99 3.32 -3.44 8.59
CA TRP A 99 2.25 -3.29 9.57
C TRP A 99 2.68 -3.72 10.98
N ASP A 100 2.07 -3.17 12.02
CA ASP A 100 2.36 -3.52 13.42
C ASP A 100 1.10 -4.03 14.12
N HIS A 101 1.25 -5.07 14.95
CA HIS A 101 0.18 -5.60 15.79
C HIS A 101 -0.27 -4.62 16.88
N ASN A 102 0.63 -3.74 17.32
CA ASN A 102 0.35 -2.72 18.32
C ASN A 102 -0.24 -1.43 17.71
N ASP A 103 -0.21 -1.30 16.38
CA ASP A 103 -0.85 -0.19 15.69
C ASP A 103 -2.28 -0.58 15.30
N VAL A 104 -3.25 -0.11 16.09
CA VAL A 104 -4.69 -0.39 15.91
C VAL A 104 -5.27 0.11 14.60
N ILE A 105 -4.55 0.95 13.85
CA ILE A 105 -4.96 1.44 12.54
C ILE A 105 -4.06 0.92 11.40
N SER A 106 -3.13 0.01 11.67
CA SER A 106 -2.32 -0.63 10.64
C SER A 106 -2.88 -2.01 10.31
N PHE A 107 -3.14 -2.27 9.02
CA PHE A 107 -3.79 -3.50 8.59
C PHE A 107 -2.96 -4.25 7.56
N THR A 108 -3.04 -5.59 7.62
CA THR A 108 -2.60 -6.51 6.57
C THR A 108 -3.39 -6.26 5.29
N ALA A 109 -2.74 -6.41 4.13
CA ALA A 109 -3.40 -6.40 2.82
C ALA A 109 -3.23 -7.73 2.07
N GLN A 110 -2.29 -8.57 2.49
CA GLN A 110 -2.14 -9.94 2.02
C GLN A 110 -3.39 -10.75 2.37
N GLY A 111 -3.90 -11.51 1.40
CA GLY A 111 -5.14 -12.27 1.56
C GLY A 111 -6.40 -11.50 1.13
N ILE A 112 -6.31 -10.18 0.93
CA ILE A 112 -7.39 -9.32 0.41
C ILE A 112 -7.09 -8.95 -1.05
N ILE A 113 -5.84 -8.57 -1.32
CA ILE A 113 -5.34 -8.19 -2.65
C ILE A 113 -4.22 -9.15 -3.03
N ASP A 114 -4.26 -9.66 -4.26
CA ASP A 114 -3.22 -10.58 -4.75
C ASP A 114 -1.87 -9.88 -4.87
N GLY A 115 -0.78 -10.62 -4.65
CA GLY A 115 0.59 -10.15 -4.85
C GLY A 115 1.13 -9.15 -3.83
N VAL A 116 0.37 -8.80 -2.78
CA VAL A 116 0.88 -7.96 -1.69
C VAL A 116 1.78 -8.75 -0.75
N HIS A 117 2.90 -8.16 -0.36
CA HIS A 117 3.83 -8.71 0.62
C HIS A 117 3.64 -7.99 1.96
N ASP A 118 2.96 -8.62 2.91
CA ASP A 118 2.85 -8.09 4.27
C ASP A 118 4.12 -8.40 5.08
N GLU A 119 4.65 -7.40 5.77
CA GLU A 119 5.78 -7.51 6.69
C GLU A 119 5.40 -7.00 8.07
N PRO A 120 5.44 -7.84 9.12
CA PRO A 120 5.20 -7.38 10.47
C PRO A 120 6.39 -6.54 10.96
N TYR A 121 6.09 -5.44 11.63
CA TYR A 121 7.04 -4.59 12.31
C TYR A 121 6.73 -4.59 13.80
N ASP A 122 7.74 -4.82 14.63
CA ASP A 122 7.61 -4.77 16.09
C ASP A 122 8.13 -3.42 16.59
N THR A 123 7.23 -2.52 16.98
CA THR A 123 7.60 -1.24 17.62
C THR A 123 8.22 -1.41 19.01
N GLY A 124 8.17 -2.61 19.59
CA GLY A 124 8.60 -2.87 20.97
C GLY A 124 7.55 -2.50 22.01
N LEU A 125 6.34 -2.10 21.60
CA LEU A 125 5.18 -1.87 22.46
C LEU A 125 4.51 -3.18 22.91
N GLN A 126 5.30 -4.22 23.16
CA GLN A 126 4.79 -5.39 23.87
C GLN A 126 4.64 -4.97 25.34
N GLY A 127 3.41 -5.05 25.86
CA GLY A 127 3.11 -4.79 27.28
C GLY A 127 4.11 -5.51 28.18
N GLU A 128 4.47 -4.85 29.29
CA GLU A 128 5.46 -5.31 30.27
C GLU A 128 5.58 -6.83 30.29
N ARG A 129 6.77 -7.35 29.95
CA ARG A 129 7.10 -8.74 30.30
C ARG A 129 6.86 -8.84 31.80
N VAL A 130 5.74 -9.46 32.19
CA VAL A 130 5.55 -9.96 33.55
C VAL A 130 6.71 -10.93 33.72
N LEU A 131 7.76 -10.46 34.39
CA LEU A 131 8.81 -11.31 34.89
C LEU A 131 8.09 -12.27 35.82
N THR A 132 7.83 -13.48 35.35
CA THR A 132 7.43 -14.58 36.21
C THR A 132 8.58 -14.75 37.18
N LEU A 133 8.46 -14.16 38.37
CA LEU A 133 9.33 -14.45 39.49
C LEU A 133 9.02 -15.90 39.86
N ASP A 134 9.89 -16.82 39.41
CA ASP A 134 9.95 -18.18 39.93
C ASP A 134 10.28 -18.08 41.43
N LEU A 135 9.23 -18.04 42.25
CA LEU A 135 9.32 -18.24 43.68
C LEU A 135 9.41 -19.75 43.91
N THR A 136 10.64 -20.26 43.94
CA THR A 136 10.99 -21.52 44.59
C THR A 136 10.74 -21.44 46.08
#